data_AF-A0A495XXW9-F1
#
_entry.id   AF-A0A495XXW9-F1
#
_cell.length_a   1.000
_cell.length_b   1.000
_cell.length_c   1.000
_cell.angle_alpha   90.00
_cell.angle_beta   90.00
_cell.angle_gamma   90.00
#
_symmetry.space_group_name_H-M   'P 1'
#
loop_
_entity.id
_entity.type
_entity.pdbx_description
1 polymer ?
#
loop_
_entity_poly.entity_id
_entity_poly.type
_entity_poly.pdbx_seq_one_letter_code
_entity_poly.pdbx_strand_id
1 'polypeptide(L)'
;MATAPGHPASSARVTPPPEYAAAWDDPRTPEPPVAVPGTRRCTVRIVDHAFTNFDVFTQDFTPPAACAGGWSKVVMRLQGSVAGRQFDRLGYLDIGGVRALTLSTPEPSPTGITWDVEKDVTDLVPLLRSPQQVSMFIGNVVDDTYTGVLDVTVDLDFYVTGRGAPKAQTADRVLPLADQGRDGTDLTGRVTVPRNSTRLVAEVFATGSGGGCEEFWDTSAPAGTGYSCADGLPYREVDVSIDGQLAGVAAPYPVVYTGGWSNPFLWYTTPSPKAFDIPPLGYDLTPFLARLNDGRAHDVRVSVVGLPEGQSGWTLSPRFKVWRDAGSRVVTGTTAVAPPADPRVDATVTGEAGSGGSVALTGTRAFTAIGTLSTSAGVVTTSVQRSLENRSDHTWTAGEEDDVLKASWLDRQTVSTRTGGGAPVVERVERRYTKDGTLGFHPHPGIDGAYDVTGDLTILWRESAESRRSGALVDSRLETSWYSGEAAWIYGGPREERHATADTRSQARVVTRSADGTTSTYDRRLRSVNGVFVADTLRP
;
A
#
# COMPACT_ATOMS: atom_id res chain seq x y z
N MET A 1 -31.06 7.86 -13.74
CA MET A 1 -31.51 7.25 -12.47
C MET A 1 -31.66 5.76 -12.73
N ALA A 2 -30.57 5.02 -12.52
CA ALA A 2 -30.62 3.55 -12.51
C ALA A 2 -30.66 3.15 -11.04
N THR A 3 -31.66 2.35 -10.69
CA THR A 3 -31.94 1.81 -9.37
C THR A 3 -30.73 1.04 -8.85
N ALA A 4 -30.18 1.48 -7.72
CA ALA A 4 -29.26 0.70 -6.92
C ALA A 4 -29.91 -0.64 -6.57
N PRO A 5 -29.18 -1.77 -6.56
CA PRO A 5 -29.70 -3.00 -5.98
C PRO A 5 -30.02 -2.72 -4.52
N GLY A 6 -31.27 -2.94 -4.13
CA GLY A 6 -31.76 -2.63 -2.80
C GLY A 6 -30.96 -3.38 -1.75
N HIS A 7 -30.33 -2.65 -0.83
CA HIS A 7 -29.88 -3.22 0.42
C HIS A 7 -31.12 -3.69 1.20
N PRO A 8 -31.20 -4.96 1.62
CA PRO A 8 -32.26 -5.38 2.51
C PRO A 8 -32.08 -4.63 3.84
N ALA A 9 -32.97 -3.67 4.09
CA ALA A 9 -33.16 -3.12 5.41
C ALA A 9 -33.79 -4.21 6.31
N SER A 10 -33.30 -4.28 7.55
CA SER A 10 -33.60 -5.25 8.61
C SER A 10 -32.70 -6.49 8.64
N SER A 11 -31.46 -6.33 9.14
CA SER A 11 -30.69 -7.45 9.68
C SER A 11 -31.43 -8.00 10.90
N ALA A 12 -31.92 -9.24 10.83
CA ALA A 12 -32.07 -10.04 12.04
C ALA A 12 -30.76 -9.94 12.83
N ARG A 13 -30.82 -9.79 14.16
CA ARG A 13 -29.59 -9.79 14.97
C ARG A 13 -28.92 -11.15 14.76
N VAL A 14 -27.86 -11.17 13.97
CA VAL A 14 -27.02 -12.35 13.81
C VAL A 14 -26.38 -12.62 15.16
N THR A 15 -26.64 -13.80 15.72
CA THR A 15 -25.97 -14.25 16.95
C THR A 15 -24.66 -14.90 16.52
N PRO A 16 -23.49 -14.29 16.81
CA PRO A 16 -22.21 -14.90 16.49
C PRO A 16 -22.00 -16.15 17.36
N PRO A 17 -21.21 -17.13 16.89
CA PRO A 17 -20.82 -18.27 17.71
C PRO A 17 -19.96 -17.82 18.91
N PRO A 18 -19.88 -18.62 19.99
CA PRO A 18 -19.04 -18.29 21.16
C PRO A 18 -17.54 -18.30 20.85
N GLU A 19 -17.12 -19.02 19.82
CA GLU A 19 -15.75 -19.15 19.33
C GLU A 19 -15.77 -19.33 17.79
N TYR A 20 -14.60 -19.23 17.14
CA TYR A 20 -14.49 -19.46 15.70
C TYR A 20 -14.93 -20.87 15.33
N ALA A 21 -15.86 -20.96 14.37
CA ALA A 21 -16.29 -22.22 13.79
C ALA A 21 -15.38 -22.64 12.62
N ALA A 22 -15.62 -23.83 12.07
CA ALA A 22 -14.93 -24.33 10.87
C ALA A 22 -15.24 -23.54 9.58
N ALA A 23 -16.19 -22.60 9.64
CA ALA A 23 -16.55 -21.69 8.54
C ALA A 23 -16.71 -20.28 9.13
N TRP A 24 -16.37 -19.28 8.32
CA TRP A 24 -16.54 -17.87 8.64
C TRP A 24 -16.94 -17.09 7.38
N ASP A 25 -17.44 -15.87 7.58
CA ASP A 25 -17.83 -14.98 6.50
C ASP A 25 -16.63 -14.59 5.64
N ASP A 26 -16.88 -14.40 4.34
CA ASP A 26 -15.93 -13.82 3.40
C ASP A 26 -15.38 -12.47 3.90
N PRO A 27 -14.07 -12.21 3.78
CA PRO A 27 -13.46 -10.99 4.28
C PRO A 27 -14.01 -9.74 3.60
N ARG A 28 -14.20 -8.66 4.37
CA ARG A 28 -14.72 -7.37 3.88
C ARG A 28 -13.85 -6.21 4.32
N THR A 29 -13.66 -5.26 3.41
CA THR A 29 -13.02 -3.97 3.69
C THR A 29 -14.08 -2.87 3.86
N PRO A 30 -13.88 -1.90 4.77
CA PRO A 30 -14.81 -0.79 4.94
C PRO A 30 -14.64 0.29 3.86
N GLU A 31 -13.56 0.29 3.07
CA GLU A 31 -13.27 1.27 2.02
C GLU A 31 -14.42 1.46 1.02
N PRO A 32 -14.61 2.68 0.47
CA PRO A 32 -15.61 2.91 -0.54
C PRO A 32 -15.28 2.11 -1.81
N PRO A 33 -16.31 1.58 -2.51
CA PRO A 33 -16.11 0.98 -3.81
C PRO A 33 -15.59 2.03 -4.81
N VAL A 34 -14.95 1.57 -5.88
CA VAL A 34 -14.39 2.46 -6.88
C VAL A 34 -15.53 3.15 -7.63
N ALA A 35 -15.65 4.48 -7.53
CA ALA A 35 -16.71 5.24 -8.18
C ALA A 35 -16.59 5.16 -9.72
N VAL A 36 -17.64 4.69 -10.40
CA VAL A 36 -17.64 4.49 -11.87
C VAL A 36 -18.65 5.39 -12.59
N PRO A 37 -18.36 5.85 -13.82
CA PRO A 37 -19.31 6.61 -14.61
C PRO A 37 -20.40 5.69 -15.19
N GLY A 38 -21.60 6.23 -15.40
CA GLY A 38 -22.71 5.53 -16.06
C GLY A 38 -22.58 5.42 -17.59
N THR A 39 -21.36 5.27 -18.10
CA THR A 39 -21.08 5.11 -19.53
C THR A 39 -20.98 3.62 -19.92
N ARG A 40 -20.91 3.34 -21.23
CA ARG A 40 -20.69 1.97 -21.72
C ARG A 40 -19.37 1.42 -21.17
N ARG A 41 -19.40 0.18 -20.67
CA ARG A 41 -18.21 -0.56 -20.21
C ARG A 41 -17.83 -1.65 -21.21
N CYS A 42 -16.52 -1.91 -21.35
CA CYS A 42 -15.98 -3.14 -21.94
C CYS A 42 -15.11 -3.82 -20.89
N THR A 43 -15.25 -5.13 -20.73
CA THR A 43 -14.49 -5.92 -19.74
C THR A 43 -13.48 -6.81 -20.47
N VAL A 44 -12.26 -6.89 -19.95
CA VAL A 44 -11.21 -7.80 -20.46
C VAL A 44 -10.62 -8.60 -19.30
N ARG A 45 -10.72 -9.93 -19.37
CA ARG A 45 -10.04 -10.88 -18.47
C ARG A 45 -8.53 -10.85 -18.76
N ILE A 46 -7.74 -10.48 -17.76
CA ILE A 46 -6.28 -10.43 -17.88
C ILE A 46 -5.57 -11.50 -17.04
N VAL A 47 -6.26 -12.09 -16.06
CA VAL A 47 -5.78 -13.24 -15.28
C VAL A 47 -6.96 -14.18 -15.05
N ASP A 48 -6.72 -15.47 -15.21
CA ASP A 48 -7.62 -16.57 -14.84
C ASP A 48 -6.72 -17.76 -14.51
N HIS A 49 -6.35 -17.89 -13.24
CA HIS A 49 -5.26 -18.78 -12.84
C HIS A 49 -5.39 -19.31 -11.42
N ALA A 50 -4.99 -20.58 -11.24
CA ALA A 50 -4.85 -21.25 -9.97
C ALA A 50 -3.38 -21.20 -9.52
N PHE A 51 -3.09 -20.46 -8.45
CA PHE A 51 -1.73 -20.34 -7.92
C PHE A 51 -1.44 -21.47 -6.93
N THR A 52 -0.60 -22.42 -7.34
CA THR A 52 -0.25 -23.62 -6.55
C THR A 52 1.23 -23.73 -6.20
N ASN A 53 2.07 -22.88 -6.78
CA ASN A 53 3.52 -22.91 -6.66
C ASN A 53 4.10 -21.46 -6.75
N PHE A 54 5.39 -21.33 -7.02
CA PHE A 54 6.08 -20.05 -7.16
C PHE A 54 6.24 -19.58 -8.62
N ASP A 55 5.49 -20.15 -9.56
CA ASP A 55 5.54 -19.74 -10.96
C ASP A 55 4.86 -18.38 -11.15
N VAL A 56 5.42 -17.57 -12.05
CA VAL A 56 4.80 -16.30 -12.45
C VAL A 56 3.84 -16.58 -13.60
N PHE A 57 2.55 -16.33 -13.38
CA PHE A 57 1.55 -16.36 -14.44
C PHE A 57 1.85 -15.25 -15.45
N THR A 58 1.75 -15.53 -16.75
CA THR A 58 1.88 -14.53 -17.80
C THR A 58 0.82 -14.69 -18.87
N GLN A 59 0.32 -13.57 -19.40
CA GLN A 59 -0.63 -13.54 -20.51
C GLN A 59 -0.45 -12.26 -21.33
N ASP A 60 -0.72 -12.32 -22.62
CA ASP A 60 -0.85 -11.12 -23.45
C ASP A 60 -2.19 -10.42 -23.19
N PHE A 61 -2.15 -9.12 -22.98
CA PHE A 61 -3.29 -8.22 -22.97
C PHE A 61 -3.38 -7.48 -24.31
N THR A 62 -4.58 -7.46 -24.89
CA THR A 62 -4.91 -6.58 -26.01
C THR A 62 -6.06 -5.64 -25.63
N PRO A 63 -5.99 -4.33 -25.96
CA PRO A 63 -7.07 -3.40 -25.66
C PRO A 63 -8.39 -3.83 -26.31
N PRO A 64 -9.55 -3.65 -25.65
CA PRO A 64 -10.82 -4.11 -26.19
C PRO A 64 -11.20 -3.34 -27.46
N ALA A 65 -11.21 -4.00 -28.61
CA ALA A 65 -11.52 -3.39 -29.90
C ALA A 65 -12.91 -2.71 -29.92
N ALA A 66 -13.89 -3.29 -29.23
CA ALA A 66 -15.25 -2.77 -29.11
C ALA A 66 -15.36 -1.45 -28.31
N CYS A 67 -14.31 -1.07 -27.59
CA CYS A 67 -14.20 0.20 -26.85
C CYS A 67 -12.83 0.85 -27.08
N ALA A 68 -12.29 0.77 -28.30
CA ALA A 68 -10.97 1.30 -28.59
C ALA A 68 -10.93 2.84 -28.48
N GLY A 69 -10.04 3.34 -27.61
CA GLY A 69 -9.71 4.76 -27.50
C GLY A 69 -10.65 5.58 -26.61
N GLY A 70 -10.08 6.53 -25.87
CA GLY A 70 -10.84 7.53 -25.11
C GLY A 70 -11.64 6.95 -23.94
N TRP A 71 -10.94 6.42 -22.93
CA TRP A 71 -11.57 6.00 -21.68
C TRP A 71 -11.67 7.17 -20.70
N SER A 72 -12.79 7.23 -19.99
CA SER A 72 -13.00 8.14 -18.86
C SER A 72 -12.49 7.53 -17.56
N LYS A 73 -12.53 6.18 -17.46
CA LYS A 73 -12.07 5.43 -16.30
C LYS A 73 -11.67 4.01 -16.71
N VAL A 74 -10.69 3.44 -16.00
CA VAL A 74 -10.40 2.00 -16.04
C VAL A 74 -10.34 1.47 -14.61
N VAL A 75 -11.08 0.40 -14.34
CA VAL A 75 -11.14 -0.24 -13.01
C VAL A 75 -10.64 -1.67 -13.12
N MET A 76 -9.71 -2.04 -12.24
CA MET A 76 -9.27 -3.42 -12.06
C MET A 76 -10.15 -4.08 -11.00
N ARG A 77 -10.63 -5.29 -11.30
CA ARG A 77 -11.42 -6.12 -10.39
C ARG A 77 -10.75 -7.47 -10.26
N LEU A 78 -10.24 -7.76 -9.08
CA LEU A 78 -9.72 -9.07 -8.71
C LEU A 78 -10.80 -9.80 -7.92
N GLN A 79 -11.04 -11.06 -8.27
CA GLN A 79 -11.86 -11.98 -7.48
C GLN A 79 -11.01 -13.21 -7.17
N GLY A 80 -10.99 -13.61 -5.91
CA GLY A 80 -10.26 -14.77 -5.45
C GLY A 80 -11.13 -15.74 -4.68
N SER A 81 -10.76 -17.01 -4.72
CA SER A 81 -11.29 -18.05 -3.83
C SER A 81 -10.20 -18.99 -3.36
N VAL A 82 -10.31 -19.45 -2.11
CA VAL A 82 -9.41 -20.43 -1.51
C VAL A 82 -10.16 -21.22 -0.44
N ALA A 83 -9.86 -22.51 -0.32
CA ALA A 83 -10.43 -23.41 0.69
C ALA A 83 -9.39 -24.35 1.27
N GLY A 84 -9.63 -24.86 2.48
CA GLY A 84 -8.72 -25.79 3.14
C GLY A 84 -7.76 -25.08 4.08
N ARG A 85 -6.48 -25.46 4.08
CA ARG A 85 -5.45 -24.86 4.94
C ARG A 85 -4.43 -24.10 4.09
N GLN A 86 -4.26 -22.81 4.37
CA GLN A 86 -3.25 -21.97 3.74
C GLN A 86 -2.92 -20.77 4.63
N PHE A 87 -1.72 -20.21 4.51
CA PHE A 87 -1.36 -18.93 5.11
C PHE A 87 -1.53 -17.79 4.11
N ASP A 88 -1.48 -16.55 4.59
CA ASP A 88 -1.50 -15.39 3.72
C ASP A 88 -0.27 -15.38 2.80
N ARG A 89 -0.48 -14.94 1.56
CA ARG A 89 0.57 -14.84 0.54
C ARG A 89 0.65 -13.41 0.07
N LEU A 90 1.89 -12.89 -0.02
CA LEU A 90 2.11 -11.67 -0.77
C LEU A 90 2.06 -11.95 -2.26
N GLY A 91 1.37 -11.07 -2.96
CA GLY A 91 1.19 -11.15 -4.40
C GLY A 91 1.38 -9.82 -5.08
N TYR A 92 1.51 -9.89 -6.40
CA TYR A 92 1.52 -8.72 -7.24
C TYR A 92 1.01 -8.96 -8.65
N LEU A 93 0.58 -7.88 -9.31
CA LEU A 93 0.20 -7.86 -10.72
C LEU A 93 0.90 -6.69 -11.42
N ASP A 94 1.59 -7.00 -12.51
CA ASP A 94 2.26 -6.05 -13.39
C ASP A 94 1.59 -6.03 -14.78
N ILE A 95 1.54 -4.86 -15.41
CA ILE A 95 1.06 -4.66 -16.79
C ILE A 95 2.12 -3.87 -17.55
N GLY A 96 2.70 -4.44 -18.60
CA GLY A 96 3.76 -3.78 -19.38
C GLY A 96 5.00 -3.47 -18.55
N GLY A 97 5.33 -4.33 -17.58
CA GLY A 97 6.46 -4.18 -16.67
C GLY A 97 6.28 -3.15 -15.56
N VAL A 98 5.08 -2.59 -15.37
CA VAL A 98 4.79 -1.71 -14.23
C VAL A 98 3.81 -2.36 -13.25
N ARG A 99 4.13 -2.23 -11.95
CA ARG A 99 3.26 -2.68 -10.87
C ARG A 99 1.93 -1.94 -10.86
N ALA A 100 0.84 -2.70 -10.92
CA ALA A 100 -0.52 -2.20 -10.82
C ALA A 100 -1.14 -2.50 -9.44
N LEU A 101 -0.84 -3.67 -8.86
CA LEU A 101 -1.37 -4.11 -7.57
C LEU A 101 -0.29 -4.87 -6.79
N THR A 102 -0.17 -4.58 -5.49
CA THR A 102 0.52 -5.43 -4.51
C THR A 102 -0.48 -5.71 -3.39
N LEU A 103 -0.55 -6.96 -2.91
CA LEU A 103 -1.56 -7.39 -1.94
C LEU A 103 -1.03 -8.51 -1.03
N SER A 104 -1.70 -8.71 0.11
CA SER A 104 -1.67 -9.93 0.93
C SER A 104 -3.01 -10.66 0.77
N THR A 105 -2.99 -11.97 0.51
CA THR A 105 -4.21 -12.79 0.33
C THR A 105 -4.80 -13.23 1.68
N PRO A 106 -6.12 -13.31 1.84
CA PRO A 106 -6.70 -13.80 3.09
C PRO A 106 -6.37 -15.27 3.35
N GLU A 107 -6.33 -15.64 4.64
CA GLU A 107 -6.28 -17.04 5.07
C GLU A 107 -7.67 -17.70 4.98
N PRO A 108 -7.78 -18.92 4.41
CA PRO A 108 -9.06 -19.55 4.13
C PRO A 108 -9.68 -20.26 5.33
N SER A 109 -11.00 -20.42 5.26
CA SER A 109 -11.69 -21.43 6.06
C SER A 109 -11.50 -22.83 5.46
N PRO A 110 -11.60 -23.90 6.28
CA PRO A 110 -11.68 -25.27 5.79
C PRO A 110 -12.72 -25.47 4.67
N THR A 111 -13.86 -24.78 4.75
CA THR A 111 -14.95 -24.87 3.76
C THR A 111 -14.80 -23.93 2.57
N GLY A 112 -13.87 -22.97 2.64
CA GLY A 112 -13.63 -21.97 1.61
C GLY A 112 -14.13 -20.58 1.96
N ILE A 113 -13.50 -19.60 1.33
CA ILE A 113 -13.89 -18.19 1.31
C ILE A 113 -13.71 -17.63 -0.11
N THR A 114 -14.36 -16.51 -0.37
CA THR A 114 -14.10 -15.65 -1.52
C THR A 114 -13.72 -14.24 -1.08
N TRP A 115 -13.00 -13.50 -1.92
CA TRP A 115 -12.71 -12.09 -1.67
C TRP A 115 -12.62 -11.30 -2.97
N ASP A 116 -12.85 -9.99 -2.87
CA ASP A 116 -12.79 -9.06 -4.00
C ASP A 116 -11.84 -7.90 -3.70
N VAL A 117 -11.15 -7.42 -4.74
CA VAL A 117 -10.40 -6.16 -4.71
C VAL A 117 -10.79 -5.30 -5.91
N GLU A 118 -11.20 -4.06 -5.65
CA GLU A 118 -11.42 -3.06 -6.70
C GLU A 118 -10.35 -1.98 -6.63
N LYS A 119 -9.72 -1.67 -7.77
CA LYS A 119 -8.71 -0.62 -7.86
C LYS A 119 -8.93 0.29 -9.07
N ASP A 120 -8.87 1.60 -8.85
CA ASP A 120 -8.80 2.56 -9.94
C ASP A 120 -7.41 2.52 -10.57
N VAL A 121 -7.32 2.03 -11.80
CA VAL A 121 -6.08 1.95 -12.60
C VAL A 121 -6.13 2.88 -13.80
N THR A 122 -6.95 3.92 -13.73
CA THR A 122 -7.10 4.91 -14.81
C THR A 122 -5.78 5.60 -15.13
N ASP A 123 -4.85 5.71 -14.19
CA ASP A 123 -3.54 6.28 -14.45
C ASP A 123 -2.67 5.42 -15.39
N LEU A 124 -2.98 4.13 -15.56
CA LEU A 124 -2.32 3.19 -16.49
C LEU A 124 -2.87 3.25 -17.92
N VAL A 125 -3.88 4.08 -18.20
CA VAL A 125 -4.42 4.28 -19.55
C VAL A 125 -3.34 4.49 -20.64
N PRO A 126 -2.22 5.19 -20.41
CA PRO A 126 -1.16 5.31 -21.41
C PRO A 126 -0.55 3.98 -21.86
N LEU A 127 -0.48 2.97 -20.97
CA LEU A 127 -0.01 1.62 -21.29
C LEU A 127 -1.12 0.79 -21.93
N LEU A 128 -2.33 0.88 -21.37
CA LEU A 128 -3.46 0.03 -21.77
C LEU A 128 -3.99 0.31 -23.18
N ARG A 129 -3.52 1.37 -23.86
CA ARG A 129 -3.91 1.70 -25.25
C ARG A 129 -3.25 0.84 -26.32
N SER A 130 -2.22 0.08 -25.97
CA SER A 130 -1.53 -0.86 -26.86
C SER A 130 -1.51 -2.26 -26.22
N PRO A 131 -1.21 -3.31 -26.99
CA PRO A 131 -0.93 -4.61 -26.40
C PRO A 131 0.17 -4.52 -25.34
N GLN A 132 0.00 -5.27 -24.26
CA GLN A 132 0.95 -5.36 -23.14
C GLN A 132 1.11 -6.81 -22.71
N GLN A 133 2.22 -7.13 -22.06
CA GLN A 133 2.33 -8.36 -21.28
C GLN A 133 1.78 -8.11 -19.88
N VAL A 134 0.95 -9.03 -19.40
CA VAL A 134 0.49 -9.09 -18.01
C VAL A 134 1.27 -10.19 -17.31
N SER A 135 1.72 -9.92 -16.10
CA SER A 135 2.29 -10.94 -15.23
C SER A 135 1.70 -10.82 -13.83
N MET A 136 1.40 -11.95 -13.21
CA MET A 136 0.90 -12.01 -11.85
C MET A 136 1.62 -13.09 -11.08
N PHE A 137 1.95 -12.80 -9.83
CA PHE A 137 2.60 -13.74 -8.93
C PHE A 137 1.87 -13.75 -7.60
N ILE A 138 1.55 -14.93 -7.13
CA ILE A 138 1.20 -15.23 -5.75
C ILE A 138 1.94 -16.51 -5.40
N GLY A 139 3.05 -16.39 -4.68
CA GLY A 139 3.87 -17.55 -4.34
C GLY A 139 3.14 -18.45 -3.37
N ASN A 140 2.86 -19.69 -3.77
CA ASN A 140 2.09 -20.63 -2.97
C ASN A 140 2.82 -21.97 -2.79
N VAL A 141 2.43 -22.70 -1.75
CA VAL A 141 2.84 -24.10 -1.52
C VAL A 141 1.56 -24.89 -1.34
N VAL A 142 1.38 -25.91 -2.19
CA VAL A 142 0.26 -26.84 -2.11
C VAL A 142 0.78 -28.26 -1.92
N ASP A 143 0.45 -28.86 -0.78
CA ASP A 143 0.85 -30.21 -0.38
C ASP A 143 -0.20 -30.85 0.57
N ASP A 144 0.13 -31.99 1.18
CA ASP A 144 -0.76 -32.71 2.09
C ASP A 144 -1.11 -31.92 3.36
N THR A 145 -0.31 -30.89 3.71
CA THR A 145 -0.54 -30.00 4.86
C THR A 145 -1.23 -28.71 4.43
N TYR A 146 -0.67 -28.03 3.43
CA TYR A 146 -1.18 -26.78 2.88
C TYR A 146 -2.02 -27.07 1.65
N THR A 147 -3.32 -27.30 1.85
CA THR A 147 -4.21 -27.77 0.79
C THR A 147 -4.86 -26.64 -0.02
N GLY A 148 -4.69 -25.38 0.40
CA GLY A 148 -5.37 -24.25 -0.22
C GLY A 148 -4.73 -23.80 -1.53
N VAL A 149 -5.47 -24.02 -2.62
CA VAL A 149 -5.21 -23.44 -3.95
C VAL A 149 -5.85 -22.06 -4.01
N LEU A 150 -5.08 -21.06 -4.46
CA LEU A 150 -5.55 -19.68 -4.63
C LEU A 150 -6.01 -19.50 -6.08
N ASP A 151 -7.30 -19.68 -6.32
CA ASP A 151 -7.94 -19.43 -7.62
C ASP A 151 -8.25 -17.95 -7.76
N VAL A 152 -7.66 -17.29 -8.75
CA VAL A 152 -7.77 -15.84 -8.93
C VAL A 152 -8.13 -15.48 -10.37
N THR A 153 -9.12 -14.59 -10.50
CA THR A 153 -9.43 -13.91 -11.75
C THR A 153 -9.22 -12.41 -11.61
N VAL A 154 -8.75 -11.77 -12.68
CA VAL A 154 -8.63 -10.32 -12.75
C VAL A 154 -9.21 -9.79 -14.05
N ASP A 155 -10.16 -8.87 -13.93
CA ASP A 155 -10.80 -8.17 -15.03
C ASP A 155 -10.39 -6.69 -15.06
N LEU A 156 -10.20 -6.14 -16.26
CA LEU A 156 -10.11 -4.70 -16.51
C LEU A 156 -11.39 -4.20 -17.16
N ASP A 157 -12.09 -3.31 -16.44
CA ASP A 157 -13.29 -2.63 -16.91
C ASP A 157 -12.97 -1.25 -17.48
N PHE A 158 -13.14 -1.10 -18.79
CA PHE A 158 -12.92 0.12 -19.56
C PHE A 158 -14.22 0.89 -19.73
N TYR A 159 -14.34 2.04 -19.07
CA TYR A 159 -15.48 2.92 -19.20
C TYR A 159 -15.20 3.97 -20.28
N VAL A 160 -16.01 3.97 -21.34
CA VAL A 160 -15.82 4.92 -22.46
C VAL A 160 -16.18 6.35 -22.04
N THR A 161 -15.72 7.34 -22.80
CA THR A 161 -16.17 8.72 -22.64
C THR A 161 -17.66 8.88 -22.94
N GLY A 162 -18.31 9.80 -22.24
CA GLY A 162 -19.72 10.13 -22.45
C GLY A 162 -20.10 11.45 -21.80
N ARG A 163 -21.40 11.76 -21.81
CA ARG A 163 -21.92 12.98 -21.16
C ARG A 163 -21.59 12.95 -19.66
N GLY A 164 -20.83 13.94 -19.18
CA GLY A 164 -20.38 14.01 -17.78
C GLY A 164 -19.20 13.11 -17.43
N ALA A 165 -18.65 12.36 -18.39
CA ALA A 165 -17.50 11.48 -18.22
C ALA A 165 -16.47 11.78 -19.33
N PRO A 166 -15.71 12.90 -19.20
CA PRO A 166 -14.70 13.27 -20.19
C PRO A 166 -13.55 12.27 -20.20
N LYS A 167 -12.67 12.38 -21.20
CA LYS A 167 -11.47 11.54 -21.28
C LYS A 167 -10.63 11.75 -20.02
N ALA A 168 -10.13 10.65 -19.46
CA ALA A 168 -9.29 10.69 -18.27
C ALA A 168 -8.08 11.62 -18.49
N GLN A 169 -7.82 12.49 -17.50
CA GLN A 169 -6.64 13.32 -17.45
C GLN A 169 -5.53 12.52 -16.76
N THR A 170 -4.65 11.92 -17.56
CA THR A 170 -3.57 11.06 -17.10
C THR A 170 -2.22 11.62 -17.51
N ALA A 171 -1.14 10.97 -17.08
CA ALA A 171 0.16 11.15 -17.70
C ALA A 171 0.11 10.83 -19.22
N ASP A 172 1.08 11.34 -19.96
CA ASP A 172 1.30 11.01 -21.38
C ASP A 172 1.94 9.63 -21.56
N ARG A 173 2.76 9.23 -20.59
CA ARG A 173 3.50 7.97 -20.53
C ARG A 173 3.49 7.44 -19.11
N VAL A 174 3.44 6.12 -19.00
CA VAL A 174 3.82 5.38 -17.79
C VAL A 174 4.97 4.48 -18.21
N LEU A 175 6.09 4.53 -17.48
CA LEU A 175 7.32 3.84 -17.83
C LEU A 175 7.72 2.88 -16.70
N PRO A 176 8.18 1.65 -17.03
CA PRO A 176 8.86 0.79 -16.07
C PRO A 176 10.26 1.31 -15.80
N LEU A 177 10.91 0.76 -14.77
CA LEU A 177 12.35 0.83 -14.62
C LEU A 177 12.99 -0.20 -15.56
N ALA A 178 13.82 0.27 -16.51
CA ALA A 178 14.55 -0.57 -17.45
C ALA A 178 15.88 -1.05 -16.84
N ASP A 179 16.52 -2.04 -17.48
CA ASP A 179 17.84 -2.56 -17.11
C ASP A 179 17.99 -2.85 -15.60
N GLN A 180 16.97 -3.49 -15.01
CA GLN A 180 16.93 -3.71 -13.56
C GLN A 180 18.08 -4.63 -13.11
N GLY A 181 18.68 -4.26 -11.99
CA GLY A 181 19.71 -5.02 -11.30
C GLY A 181 19.68 -4.76 -9.80
N ARG A 182 20.58 -5.41 -9.08
CA ARG A 182 20.77 -5.21 -7.64
C ARG A 182 22.20 -4.79 -7.36
N ASP A 183 22.35 -3.86 -6.42
CA ASP A 183 23.62 -3.51 -5.79
C ASP A 183 23.45 -3.66 -4.28
N GLY A 184 23.90 -4.79 -3.74
CA GLY A 184 23.47 -5.25 -2.42
C GLY A 184 21.95 -5.42 -2.37
N THR A 185 21.29 -4.73 -1.46
CA THR A 185 19.83 -4.75 -1.26
C THR A 185 19.10 -3.70 -2.11
N ASP A 186 19.84 -2.76 -2.71
CA ASP A 186 19.27 -1.68 -3.50
C ASP A 186 18.79 -2.18 -4.86
N LEU A 187 17.65 -1.65 -5.31
CA LEU A 187 17.22 -1.81 -6.69
C LEU A 187 17.88 -0.72 -7.55
N THR A 188 18.56 -1.15 -8.61
CA THR A 188 19.15 -0.25 -9.61
C THR A 188 18.51 -0.46 -10.97
N GLY A 189 18.45 0.56 -11.80
CA GLY A 189 18.04 0.45 -13.19
C GLY A 189 18.10 1.79 -13.89
N ARG A 190 17.38 1.92 -14.99
CA ARG A 190 17.39 3.14 -15.82
C ARG A 190 16.02 3.63 -16.21
N VAL A 191 15.93 4.94 -16.40
CA VAL A 191 14.75 5.58 -17.00
C VAL A 191 15.19 6.53 -18.11
N THR A 192 14.47 6.49 -19.23
CA THR A 192 14.59 7.47 -20.32
C THR A 192 13.27 8.20 -20.47
N VAL A 193 13.26 9.49 -20.20
CA VAL A 193 12.07 10.32 -20.37
C VAL A 193 12.09 11.06 -21.71
N PRO A 194 10.94 11.38 -22.30
CA PRO A 194 10.86 12.28 -23.45
C PRO A 194 11.54 13.62 -23.17
N ARG A 195 12.27 14.17 -24.15
CA ARG A 195 13.02 15.42 -24.00
C ARG A 195 12.16 16.65 -23.70
N ASN A 196 10.87 16.56 -23.91
CA ASN A 196 9.89 17.61 -23.65
C ASN A 196 9.03 17.32 -22.42
N SER A 197 9.55 16.58 -21.43
CA SER A 197 8.81 16.29 -20.21
C SER A 197 8.70 17.52 -19.32
N THR A 198 7.54 17.70 -18.69
CA THR A 198 7.19 18.85 -17.83
C THR A 198 6.79 18.47 -16.41
N ARG A 199 6.43 17.21 -16.19
CA ARG A 199 6.19 16.64 -14.86
C ARG A 199 6.64 15.20 -14.84
N LEU A 200 7.28 14.78 -13.75
CA LEU A 200 7.72 13.41 -13.53
C LEU A 200 7.35 12.99 -12.10
N VAL A 201 6.52 11.97 -11.97
CA VAL A 201 6.13 11.41 -10.67
C VAL A 201 6.54 9.94 -10.66
N ALA A 202 7.27 9.50 -9.64
CA ALA A 202 7.51 8.09 -9.38
C ALA A 202 6.55 7.56 -8.32
N GLU A 203 6.17 6.30 -8.46
CA GLU A 203 5.49 5.51 -7.44
C GLU A 203 6.31 4.26 -7.19
N VAL A 204 6.73 4.07 -5.95
CA VAL A 204 7.53 2.92 -5.53
C VAL A 204 6.66 2.02 -4.67
N PHE A 205 6.36 0.83 -5.17
CA PHE A 205 5.83 -0.23 -4.31
C PHE A 205 7.00 -0.79 -3.51
N ALA A 206 6.96 -0.62 -2.19
CA ALA A 206 8.00 -1.06 -1.28
C ALA A 206 7.36 -1.90 -0.18
N THR A 207 7.60 -3.20 -0.21
CA THR A 207 7.01 -4.16 0.73
C THR A 207 8.10 -5.00 1.38
N GLY A 208 8.27 -4.85 2.69
CA GLY A 208 9.10 -5.71 3.52
C GLY A 208 8.37 -7.03 3.81
N SER A 209 9.04 -8.15 3.60
CA SER A 209 8.52 -9.51 3.72
C SER A 209 9.69 -10.50 3.78
N GLY A 210 9.41 -11.82 3.85
CA GLY A 210 10.44 -12.85 3.63
C GLY A 210 10.62 -13.85 4.77
N GLY A 211 9.63 -14.04 5.64
CA GLY A 211 9.70 -15.06 6.70
C GLY A 211 10.70 -14.74 7.82
N GLY A 212 11.02 -13.46 7.99
CA GLY A 212 11.92 -12.94 9.03
C GLY A 212 11.43 -11.58 9.54
N CYS A 213 12.29 -10.82 10.21
CA CYS A 213 11.84 -9.63 10.93
C CYS A 213 11.42 -8.47 10.02
N GLU A 214 11.76 -8.45 8.72
CA GLU A 214 11.31 -7.38 7.81
C GLU A 214 9.80 -7.41 7.50
N GLU A 215 9.07 -8.45 7.92
CA GLU A 215 7.60 -8.42 7.99
C GLU A 215 7.09 -7.62 9.20
N PHE A 216 7.85 -7.64 10.29
CA PHE A 216 7.55 -7.03 11.59
C PHE A 216 8.59 -5.96 11.97
N TRP A 217 9.16 -5.27 10.98
CA TRP A 217 10.30 -4.37 11.18
C TRP A 217 9.99 -3.22 12.16
N ASP A 218 8.72 -2.92 12.38
CA ASP A 218 8.25 -1.90 13.30
C ASP A 218 8.37 -2.27 14.79
N THR A 219 8.65 -3.54 15.10
CA THR A 219 9.02 -4.03 16.44
C THR A 219 10.46 -4.53 16.52
N SER A 220 11.29 -4.34 15.49
CA SER A 220 12.66 -4.86 15.52
C SER A 220 13.50 -4.24 16.64
N ALA A 221 14.46 -5.00 17.17
CA ALA A 221 15.44 -4.51 18.14
C ALA A 221 16.88 -4.90 17.78
N PRO A 222 17.89 -4.18 18.29
CA PRO A 222 19.29 -4.59 18.09
C PRO A 222 19.57 -5.97 18.68
N ALA A 223 20.34 -6.81 17.98
CA ALA A 223 20.63 -8.19 18.39
C ALA A 223 21.15 -8.36 19.83
N GLY A 224 21.84 -7.34 20.37
CA GLY A 224 22.34 -7.35 21.75
C GLY A 224 21.25 -7.41 22.84
N THR A 225 19.99 -7.11 22.50
CA THR A 225 18.87 -7.20 23.45
C THR A 225 18.37 -8.63 23.62
N GLY A 226 18.71 -9.53 22.70
CA GLY A 226 18.20 -10.90 22.67
C GLY A 226 16.72 -11.04 22.29
N TYR A 227 16.10 -9.98 21.76
CA TYR A 227 14.75 -10.02 21.19
C TYR A 227 14.71 -10.87 19.91
N SER A 228 13.63 -11.61 19.69
CA SER A 228 13.48 -12.56 18.58
C SER A 228 13.61 -11.90 17.20
N CYS A 229 13.12 -10.67 17.05
CA CYS A 229 13.28 -9.88 15.83
C CYS A 229 14.52 -8.98 15.88
N ALA A 230 15.69 -9.58 15.75
CA ALA A 230 17.00 -8.96 15.92
C ALA A 230 17.51 -8.10 14.72
N ASP A 231 16.63 -7.37 14.01
CA ASP A 231 16.93 -6.63 12.77
C ASP A 231 17.22 -5.13 12.99
N GLY A 232 17.92 -4.81 14.09
CA GLY A 232 18.35 -3.45 14.38
C GLY A 232 17.21 -2.55 14.86
N LEU A 233 17.36 -1.23 14.68
CA LEU A 233 16.34 -0.27 15.12
C LEU A 233 15.09 -0.33 14.21
N PRO A 234 13.89 -0.09 14.77
CA PRO A 234 12.62 -0.17 14.03
C PRO A 234 12.37 1.11 13.20
N TYR A 235 13.30 1.42 12.30
CA TYR A 235 13.28 2.59 11.43
C TYR A 235 13.54 2.19 9.98
N ARG A 236 12.63 2.55 9.08
CA ARG A 236 12.77 2.33 7.64
C ARG A 236 12.38 3.60 6.87
N GLU A 237 13.12 3.92 5.82
CA GLU A 237 12.73 4.89 4.80
C GLU A 237 13.04 4.33 3.42
N VAL A 238 12.41 4.86 2.36
CA VAL A 238 12.71 4.48 0.98
C VAL A 238 13.22 5.68 0.21
N ASP A 239 14.49 5.62 -0.17
CA ASP A 239 15.19 6.65 -0.93
C ASP A 239 15.10 6.36 -2.42
N VAL A 240 14.94 7.42 -3.22
CA VAL A 240 15.08 7.40 -4.68
C VAL A 240 16.21 8.35 -5.05
N SER A 241 17.22 7.85 -5.75
CA SER A 241 18.35 8.62 -6.29
C SER A 241 18.38 8.56 -7.82
N ILE A 242 18.79 9.67 -8.43
CA ILE A 242 18.95 9.82 -9.88
C ILE A 242 20.40 10.23 -10.16
N ASP A 243 21.10 9.46 -10.99
CA ASP A 243 22.51 9.67 -11.34
C ASP A 243 23.41 9.89 -10.11
N GLY A 244 23.15 9.12 -9.04
CA GLY A 244 23.88 9.19 -7.78
C GLY A 244 23.49 10.34 -6.84
N GLN A 245 22.53 11.19 -7.21
CA GLN A 245 22.01 12.24 -6.32
C GLN A 245 20.64 11.87 -5.75
N LEU A 246 20.47 12.00 -4.43
CA LEU A 246 19.19 11.83 -3.75
C LEU A 246 18.13 12.75 -4.36
N ALA A 247 17.04 12.15 -4.83
CA ALA A 247 15.93 12.81 -5.53
C ALA A 247 14.61 12.80 -4.76
N GLY A 248 14.50 11.93 -3.75
CA GLY A 248 13.40 11.97 -2.80
C GLY A 248 13.53 10.89 -1.72
N VAL A 249 12.77 11.08 -0.64
CA VAL A 249 12.70 10.21 0.54
C VAL A 249 11.23 9.89 0.81
N ALA A 250 10.89 8.78 1.48
CA ALA A 250 9.51 8.47 1.90
C ALA A 250 9.50 7.51 3.09
N ALA A 251 8.49 7.61 3.95
CA ALA A 251 8.26 6.59 4.98
C ALA A 251 7.40 5.44 4.41
N PRO A 252 7.88 4.18 4.42
CA PRO A 252 7.06 3.03 4.06
C PRO A 252 5.93 2.81 5.06
N TYR A 253 4.88 2.12 4.62
CA TYR A 253 3.74 1.81 5.46
C TYR A 253 3.99 0.50 6.22
N PRO A 254 3.83 0.45 7.55
CA PRO A 254 3.90 -0.79 8.32
C PRO A 254 2.57 -1.55 8.19
N VAL A 255 2.25 -1.99 6.97
CA VAL A 255 1.04 -2.75 6.68
C VAL A 255 1.17 -4.10 7.38
N VAL A 256 0.22 -4.42 8.25
CA VAL A 256 0.09 -5.78 8.80
C VAL A 256 -0.56 -6.67 7.74
N TYR A 257 0.11 -7.73 7.33
CA TYR A 257 -0.43 -8.71 6.38
C TYR A 257 -1.48 -9.61 7.05
N THR A 258 -2.27 -10.35 6.26
CA THR A 258 -3.46 -11.03 6.76
C THR A 258 -3.20 -12.33 7.55
N GLY A 259 -1.94 -12.61 7.89
CA GLY A 259 -1.51 -13.56 8.93
C GLY A 259 -0.64 -12.93 10.02
N GLY A 260 -0.38 -11.62 9.95
CA GLY A 260 0.60 -10.92 10.79
C GLY A 260 0.14 -10.68 12.25
N TRP A 261 0.99 -10.00 13.04
CA TRP A 261 0.77 -9.79 14.48
C TRP A 261 0.58 -11.10 15.27
N SER A 262 1.13 -12.21 14.75
CA SER A 262 1.13 -13.56 15.35
C SER A 262 -0.25 -14.11 15.77
N ASN A 263 -1.34 -13.48 15.33
CA ASN A 263 -2.70 -13.86 15.67
C ASN A 263 -3.61 -13.70 14.44
N PRO A 264 -3.75 -14.76 13.62
CA PRO A 264 -4.43 -14.67 12.33
C PRO A 264 -5.95 -14.42 12.45
N PHE A 265 -6.53 -14.72 13.62
CA PHE A 265 -7.96 -14.51 13.90
C PHE A 265 -8.38 -13.03 13.94
N LEU A 266 -7.42 -12.11 14.03
CA LEU A 266 -7.64 -10.68 13.82
C LEU A 266 -8.06 -10.38 12.36
N TRP A 267 -7.63 -11.19 11.40
CA TRP A 267 -7.65 -10.80 9.98
C TRP A 267 -8.62 -11.59 9.10
N TYR A 268 -9.06 -12.78 9.54
CA TYR A 268 -9.87 -13.72 8.74
C TYR A 268 -11.09 -13.09 8.06
N THR A 269 -11.83 -12.23 8.77
CA THR A 269 -13.00 -11.54 8.19
C THR A 269 -12.73 -10.07 7.87
N THR A 270 -11.77 -9.45 8.55
CA THR A 270 -11.51 -8.01 8.43
C THR A 270 -10.02 -7.81 8.24
N PRO A 271 -9.52 -7.68 7.00
CA PRO A 271 -8.11 -7.47 6.78
C PRO A 271 -7.65 -6.14 7.38
N SER A 272 -6.37 -6.09 7.75
CA SER A 272 -5.70 -4.85 8.16
C SER A 272 -5.88 -3.74 7.09
N PRO A 273 -5.98 -2.46 7.49
CA PRO A 273 -6.07 -1.36 6.55
C PRO A 273 -5.02 -1.46 5.43
N LYS A 274 -5.49 -1.46 4.18
CA LYS A 274 -4.68 -1.53 2.95
C LYS A 274 -3.96 -2.86 2.66
N ALA A 275 -4.20 -3.94 3.39
CA ALA A 275 -3.54 -5.22 3.11
C ALA A 275 -3.90 -5.81 1.72
N PHE A 276 -5.14 -5.62 1.26
CA PHE A 276 -5.60 -6.10 -0.05
C PHE A 276 -5.21 -5.20 -1.24
N ASP A 277 -4.81 -3.95 -0.99
CA ASP A 277 -4.25 -3.04 -2.00
C ASP A 277 -3.21 -2.14 -1.31
N ILE A 278 -1.97 -2.63 -1.26
CA ILE A 278 -0.88 -1.97 -0.57
C ILE A 278 -0.47 -0.73 -1.39
N PRO A 279 -0.60 0.49 -0.84
CA PRO A 279 -0.36 1.70 -1.59
C PRO A 279 1.14 1.90 -1.86
N PRO A 280 1.51 2.44 -3.04
CA PRO A 280 2.89 2.83 -3.30
C PRO A 280 3.26 4.12 -2.57
N LEU A 281 4.56 4.38 -2.51
CA LEU A 281 5.17 5.63 -2.07
C LEU A 281 5.32 6.57 -3.26
N GLY A 282 4.69 7.74 -3.21
CA GLY A 282 4.75 8.75 -4.28
C GLY A 282 5.94 9.71 -4.12
N TYR A 283 6.55 10.10 -5.23
CA TYR A 283 7.66 11.06 -5.30
C TYR A 283 7.45 12.02 -6.48
N ASP A 284 7.47 13.33 -6.23
CA ASP A 284 7.53 14.31 -7.33
C ASP A 284 8.99 14.59 -7.71
N LEU A 285 9.41 14.02 -8.83
CA LEU A 285 10.77 14.11 -9.36
C LEU A 285 10.90 15.23 -10.41
N THR A 286 9.87 16.06 -10.59
CA THR A 286 9.84 17.17 -11.56
C THR A 286 11.05 18.10 -11.45
N PRO A 287 11.58 18.44 -10.26
CA PRO A 287 12.80 19.25 -10.15
C PRO A 287 14.00 18.71 -10.93
N PHE A 288 14.08 17.39 -11.16
CA PHE A 288 15.19 16.73 -11.86
C PHE A 288 15.04 16.71 -13.39
N LEU A 289 13.86 17.04 -13.93
CA LEU A 289 13.62 16.98 -15.38
C LEU A 289 14.55 17.85 -16.22
N ALA A 290 15.08 18.93 -15.65
CA ALA A 290 16.08 19.77 -16.33
C ALA A 290 17.34 19.00 -16.73
N ARG A 291 17.67 17.92 -16.00
CA ARG A 291 18.77 17.00 -16.30
C ARG A 291 18.33 15.82 -17.16
N LEU A 292 17.12 15.31 -16.92
CA LEU A 292 16.59 14.11 -17.57
C LEU A 292 16.11 14.34 -19.02
N ASN A 293 15.83 15.59 -19.39
CA ASN A 293 15.30 15.96 -20.71
C ASN A 293 16.37 15.99 -21.84
N ASP A 294 17.50 15.30 -21.67
CA ASP A 294 18.57 15.23 -22.66
C ASP A 294 18.35 14.11 -23.72
N GLY A 295 17.44 13.17 -23.44
CA GLY A 295 17.09 12.04 -24.30
C GLY A 295 17.94 10.79 -24.08
N ARG A 296 18.75 10.75 -23.03
CA ARG A 296 19.58 9.61 -22.64
C ARG A 296 18.88 8.80 -21.54
N ALA A 297 19.41 7.61 -21.26
CA ALA A 297 19.03 6.84 -20.09
C ALA A 297 19.78 7.37 -18.87
N HIS A 298 19.07 7.53 -17.76
CA HIS A 298 19.59 7.98 -16.48
C HIS A 298 19.47 6.87 -15.45
N ASP A 299 20.46 6.77 -14.57
CA ASP A 299 20.49 5.72 -13.56
C ASP A 299 19.54 6.10 -12.42
N VAL A 300 18.73 5.14 -12.00
CA VAL A 300 17.84 5.24 -10.84
C VAL A 300 18.25 4.18 -9.84
N ARG A 301 18.39 4.59 -8.58
CA ARG A 301 18.60 3.70 -7.44
C ARG A 301 17.46 3.90 -6.45
N VAL A 302 16.87 2.79 -5.99
CA VAL A 302 15.88 2.76 -4.92
C VAL A 302 16.47 1.95 -3.76
N SER A 303 16.56 2.57 -2.59
CA SER A 303 17.24 2.00 -1.42
C SER A 303 16.30 2.03 -0.21
N VAL A 304 16.35 1.00 0.63
CA VAL A 304 15.65 1.01 1.92
C VAL A 304 16.66 1.37 3.01
N VAL A 305 16.48 2.55 3.60
CA VAL A 305 17.34 3.08 4.67
C VAL A 305 16.94 2.46 6.00
N GLY A 306 17.92 2.25 6.89
CA GLY A 306 17.70 1.67 8.22
C GLY A 306 17.74 0.14 8.24
N LEU A 307 17.96 -0.50 7.10
CA LEU A 307 18.26 -1.94 7.05
C LEU A 307 19.65 -2.24 7.62
N PRO A 308 19.81 -3.34 8.37
CA PRO A 308 21.12 -3.92 8.62
C PRO A 308 21.84 -4.26 7.31
N GLU A 309 23.18 -4.20 7.31
CA GLU A 309 23.97 -4.47 6.11
C GLU A 309 23.70 -5.89 5.58
N GLY A 310 23.34 -5.98 4.29
CA GLY A 310 23.01 -7.26 3.64
C GLY A 310 21.61 -7.81 3.93
N GLN A 311 20.80 -7.13 4.76
CA GLN A 311 19.46 -7.60 5.12
C GLN A 311 18.52 -7.59 3.91
N SER A 312 18.11 -8.78 3.50
CA SER A 312 17.12 -8.97 2.44
C SER A 312 15.68 -8.87 2.99
N GLY A 313 14.68 -8.92 2.11
CA GLY A 313 13.27 -8.97 2.51
C GLY A 313 12.40 -7.88 1.87
N TRP A 314 13.01 -6.86 1.27
CA TRP A 314 12.27 -5.79 0.60
C TRP A 314 12.11 -6.04 -0.91
N THR A 315 10.86 -6.12 -1.34
CA THR A 315 10.50 -6.02 -2.75
C THR A 315 10.27 -4.55 -3.10
N LEU A 316 11.02 -4.07 -4.10
CA LEU A 316 10.94 -2.71 -4.60
C LEU A 316 10.52 -2.75 -6.07
N SER A 317 9.49 -1.96 -6.42
CA SER A 317 9.00 -1.88 -7.80
C SER A 317 8.56 -0.45 -8.14
N PRO A 318 9.46 0.38 -8.68
CA PRO A 318 9.14 1.73 -9.13
C PRO A 318 8.41 1.74 -10.49
N ARG A 319 7.51 2.70 -10.67
CA ARG A 319 6.94 3.11 -11.97
C ARG A 319 6.96 4.62 -12.11
N PHE A 320 7.09 5.12 -13.33
CA PHE A 320 7.23 6.55 -13.62
C PHE A 320 6.10 7.08 -14.49
N LYS A 321 5.45 8.16 -14.05
CA LYS A 321 4.41 8.89 -14.77
C LYS A 321 4.97 10.18 -15.32
N VAL A 322 4.83 10.39 -16.63
CA VAL A 322 5.44 11.51 -17.35
C VAL A 322 4.40 12.33 -18.10
N TRP A 323 4.41 13.64 -17.91
CA TRP A 323 3.64 14.60 -18.71
C TRP A 323 4.58 15.39 -19.61
N ARG A 324 4.09 15.79 -20.78
CA ARG A 324 4.90 16.44 -21.81
C ARG A 324 4.32 17.78 -22.23
N ASP A 325 5.21 18.62 -22.75
CA ASP A 325 4.87 19.82 -23.49
C ASP A 325 4.68 19.50 -24.97
N ALA A 326 3.44 19.52 -25.45
CA ALA A 326 3.14 19.32 -26.88
C ALA A 326 3.68 20.45 -27.78
N GLY A 327 3.90 21.65 -27.23
CA GLY A 327 4.39 22.82 -27.94
C GLY A 327 5.91 22.91 -28.03
N SER A 328 6.65 22.06 -27.31
CA SER A 328 8.10 22.03 -27.35
C SER A 328 8.66 20.66 -27.75
N ARG A 329 9.78 20.69 -28.49
CA ARG A 329 10.57 19.48 -28.80
C ARG A 329 11.52 19.11 -27.66
N VAL A 330 11.98 20.10 -26.89
CA VAL A 330 12.92 19.93 -25.79
C VAL A 330 12.60 20.97 -24.71
N VAL A 331 12.51 20.54 -23.46
CA VAL A 331 12.30 21.40 -22.31
C VAL A 331 13.59 21.43 -21.50
N THR A 332 14.24 22.58 -21.41
CA THR A 332 15.49 22.79 -20.66
C THR A 332 15.24 23.52 -19.35
N GLY A 333 16.21 23.53 -18.45
CA GLY A 333 16.13 24.39 -17.27
C GLY A 333 17.22 24.10 -16.26
N THR A 334 16.91 24.21 -14.97
CA THR A 334 17.87 24.02 -13.88
C THR A 334 17.32 23.13 -12.79
N THR A 335 18.21 22.49 -12.03
CA THR A 335 17.88 21.75 -10.81
C THR A 335 18.81 22.21 -9.70
N ALA A 336 18.28 22.37 -8.50
CA ALA A 336 19.05 22.48 -7.28
C ALA A 336 18.41 21.61 -6.20
N VAL A 337 19.24 20.90 -5.45
CA VAL A 337 18.81 20.08 -4.30
C VAL A 337 19.53 20.67 -3.10
N ALA A 338 18.81 20.86 -2.00
CA ALA A 338 19.46 21.21 -0.74
C ALA A 338 20.46 20.09 -0.37
N PRO A 339 21.54 20.38 0.37
CA PRO A 339 22.42 19.33 0.87
C PRO A 339 21.56 18.23 1.53
N PRO A 340 21.66 16.97 1.07
CA PRO A 340 20.83 15.91 1.61
C PRO A 340 21.14 15.78 3.11
N ALA A 341 20.09 15.82 3.92
CA ALA A 341 20.21 15.49 5.33
C ALA A 341 20.05 13.97 5.45
N ASP A 342 21.04 13.31 6.04
CA ASP A 342 20.89 11.95 6.53
C ASP A 342 19.76 11.92 7.57
N PRO A 343 19.04 10.80 7.71
CA PRO A 343 18.04 10.65 8.76
C PRO A 343 18.69 10.83 10.14
N ARG A 344 18.03 11.57 11.02
CA ARG A 344 18.39 11.66 12.44
C ARG A 344 17.57 10.65 13.21
N VAL A 345 18.22 9.61 13.71
CA VAL A 345 17.59 8.54 14.48
C VAL A 345 18.20 8.52 15.86
N ASP A 346 17.39 8.89 16.85
CA ASP A 346 17.74 8.84 18.27
C ASP A 346 16.97 7.69 18.91
N ALA A 347 17.67 6.78 19.60
CA ALA A 347 17.05 5.62 20.23
C ALA A 347 17.64 5.36 21.62
N THR A 348 16.78 4.96 22.56
CA THR A 348 17.15 4.37 23.84
C THR A 348 16.75 2.91 23.82
N VAL A 349 17.71 2.03 24.09
CA VAL A 349 17.53 0.58 24.00
C VAL A 349 17.89 -0.07 25.33
N THR A 350 17.05 -0.97 25.82
CA THR A 350 17.28 -1.80 27.00
C THR A 350 16.92 -3.26 26.73
N GLY A 351 17.42 -4.16 27.57
CA GLY A 351 17.17 -5.59 27.47
C GLY A 351 18.45 -6.39 27.23
N GLU A 352 18.38 -7.64 27.63
CA GLU A 352 19.38 -8.69 27.40
C GLU A 352 18.67 -10.03 27.20
N ALA A 353 19.37 -11.03 26.67
CA ALA A 353 18.79 -12.33 26.32
C ALA A 353 17.99 -12.96 27.48
N GLY A 354 16.72 -13.29 27.21
CA GLY A 354 15.80 -13.91 28.17
C GLY A 354 15.19 -12.95 29.20
N SER A 355 15.53 -11.67 29.17
CA SER A 355 14.95 -10.63 30.04
C SER A 355 13.98 -9.73 29.25
N GLY A 356 13.17 -8.96 29.96
CA GLY A 356 12.40 -7.89 29.36
C GLY A 356 13.27 -6.72 28.90
N GLY A 357 12.80 -5.97 27.91
CA GLY A 357 13.54 -4.86 27.31
C GLY A 357 12.65 -3.85 26.63
N SER A 358 13.28 -2.88 25.96
CA SER A 358 12.58 -1.82 25.26
C SER A 358 13.42 -1.16 24.17
N VAL A 359 12.72 -0.63 23.18
CA VAL A 359 13.25 0.31 22.18
C VAL A 359 12.34 1.53 22.14
N ALA A 360 12.85 2.67 22.59
CA ALA A 360 12.20 3.97 22.41
C ALA A 360 12.98 4.76 21.36
N LEU A 361 12.35 5.06 20.21
CA LEU A 361 12.98 5.64 19.03
C LEU A 361 12.24 6.89 18.55
N THR A 362 13.00 7.91 18.16
CA THR A 362 12.53 9.02 17.34
C THR A 362 13.40 9.16 16.10
N GLY A 363 12.78 9.19 14.93
CA GLY A 363 13.43 9.38 13.64
C GLY A 363 12.89 10.59 12.91
N THR A 364 13.76 11.41 12.31
CA THR A 364 13.36 12.56 11.50
C THR A 364 14.22 12.75 10.27
N ARG A 365 13.61 13.17 9.15
CA ARG A 365 14.35 13.57 7.95
C ARG A 365 13.64 14.67 7.18
N ALA A 366 14.41 15.52 6.52
CA ALA A 366 13.88 16.56 5.64
C ALA A 366 14.57 16.53 4.28
N PHE A 367 13.80 16.76 3.23
CA PHE A 367 14.27 16.81 1.85
C PHE A 367 13.73 18.06 1.16
N THR A 368 14.56 18.71 0.33
CA THR A 368 14.13 19.84 -0.50
C THR A 368 14.84 19.83 -1.85
N ALA A 369 14.05 19.93 -2.92
CA ALA A 369 14.55 20.12 -4.28
C ALA A 369 13.74 21.19 -5.01
N ILE A 370 14.41 21.96 -5.86
CA ILE A 370 13.80 22.98 -6.71
C ILE A 370 14.31 22.81 -8.13
N GLY A 371 13.42 22.96 -9.12
CA GLY A 371 13.80 22.97 -10.52
C GLY A 371 13.04 24.03 -11.30
N THR A 372 13.64 24.46 -12.40
CA THR A 372 12.99 25.31 -13.40
C THR A 372 12.94 24.57 -14.73
N LEU A 373 11.88 24.79 -15.51
CA LEU A 373 11.68 24.24 -16.84
C LEU A 373 11.16 25.32 -17.79
N SER A 374 11.82 25.52 -18.92
CA SER A 374 11.39 26.42 -19.99
C SER A 374 10.43 25.70 -20.92
N THR A 375 9.13 25.93 -20.75
CA THR A 375 8.06 25.30 -21.54
C THR A 375 7.46 26.28 -22.55
N SER A 376 6.65 25.80 -23.49
CA SER A 376 5.90 26.63 -24.44
C SER A 376 4.89 27.55 -23.75
N ALA A 377 4.50 27.26 -22.50
CA ALA A 377 3.62 28.09 -21.68
C ALA A 377 4.38 29.08 -20.78
N GLY A 378 5.71 29.12 -20.87
CA GLY A 378 6.60 29.93 -20.04
C GLY A 378 7.45 29.10 -19.08
N VAL A 379 8.24 29.80 -18.25
CA VAL A 379 9.09 29.14 -17.26
C VAL A 379 8.23 28.58 -16.14
N VAL A 380 8.36 27.29 -15.85
CA VAL A 380 7.73 26.61 -14.73
C VAL A 380 8.78 26.40 -13.64
N THR A 381 8.51 26.81 -12.40
CA THR A 381 9.33 26.51 -11.23
C THR A 381 8.58 25.53 -10.35
N THR A 382 9.20 24.40 -10.03
CA THR A 382 8.65 23.40 -9.11
C THR A 382 9.58 23.26 -7.91
N SER A 383 9.02 23.39 -6.70
CA SER A 383 9.69 23.13 -5.44
C SER A 383 9.00 21.97 -4.74
N VAL A 384 9.79 21.01 -4.27
CA VAL A 384 9.36 19.84 -3.51
C VAL A 384 10.01 19.92 -2.14
N GLN A 385 9.19 19.87 -1.10
CA GLN A 385 9.63 19.76 0.29
C GLN A 385 8.98 18.52 0.89
N ARG A 386 9.76 17.72 1.62
CA ARG A 386 9.24 16.56 2.34
C ARG A 386 9.84 16.46 3.72
N SER A 387 9.03 16.14 4.72
CA SER A 387 9.47 15.86 6.09
C SER A 387 8.92 14.52 6.56
N LEU A 388 9.79 13.70 7.12
CA LEU A 388 9.47 12.40 7.70
C LEU A 388 9.68 12.47 9.21
N GLU A 389 8.74 11.91 9.96
CA GLU A 389 8.83 11.72 11.41
C GLU A 389 8.40 10.29 11.74
N ASN A 390 9.13 9.63 12.62
CA ASN A 390 8.76 8.36 13.22
C ASN A 390 8.98 8.43 14.74
N ARG A 391 8.01 7.94 15.49
CA ARG A 391 8.13 7.68 16.92
C ARG A 391 7.70 6.25 17.18
N SER A 392 8.55 5.47 17.84
CA SER A 392 8.24 4.10 18.24
C SER A 392 8.59 3.91 19.71
N ASP A 393 7.67 3.38 20.48
CA ASP A 393 7.84 2.97 21.86
C ASP A 393 7.44 1.48 21.92
N HIS A 394 8.44 0.58 21.85
CA HIS A 394 8.28 -0.88 21.89
C HIS A 394 8.87 -1.44 23.18
N THR A 395 8.16 -2.33 23.85
CA THR A 395 8.60 -2.98 25.09
C THR A 395 8.19 -4.44 25.09
N TRP A 396 9.03 -5.31 25.64
CA TRP A 396 8.70 -6.71 25.84
C TRP A 396 9.06 -7.17 27.25
N THR A 397 8.33 -8.17 27.75
CA THR A 397 8.62 -8.83 29.03
C THR A 397 9.61 -9.98 28.86
N ALA A 398 10.04 -10.59 29.97
CA ALA A 398 10.94 -11.72 29.93
C ALA A 398 10.32 -12.88 29.13
N GLY A 399 11.11 -13.50 28.25
CA GLY A 399 10.61 -14.54 27.35
C GLY A 399 9.68 -14.05 26.24
N GLU A 400 9.53 -12.73 26.06
CA GLU A 400 8.62 -12.12 25.10
C GLU A 400 7.16 -12.54 25.31
N GLU A 401 6.80 -12.79 26.57
CA GLU A 401 5.43 -13.18 26.95
C GLU A 401 4.42 -12.08 26.63
N ASP A 402 4.79 -10.81 26.78
CA ASP A 402 4.01 -9.66 26.36
C ASP A 402 4.89 -8.74 25.53
N ASP A 403 4.44 -8.45 24.31
CA ASP A 403 5.05 -7.55 23.33
C ASP A 403 4.12 -6.35 23.10
N VAL A 404 4.53 -5.16 23.53
CA VAL A 404 3.70 -3.93 23.45
C VAL A 404 4.34 -2.94 22.50
N LEU A 405 3.60 -2.51 21.47
CA LEU A 405 4.04 -1.50 20.53
C LEU A 405 3.12 -0.29 20.57
N LYS A 406 3.71 0.90 20.69
CA LYS A 406 3.06 2.17 20.40
C LYS A 406 3.91 2.98 19.43
N ALA A 407 3.49 3.04 18.17
CA ALA A 407 4.26 3.69 17.11
C ALA A 407 3.42 4.61 16.24
N SER A 408 4.09 5.61 15.66
CA SER A 408 3.51 6.52 14.67
C SER A 408 4.53 6.93 13.62
N TRP A 409 4.04 7.10 12.39
CA TRP A 409 4.79 7.61 11.25
C TRP A 409 4.01 8.75 10.62
N LEU A 410 4.75 9.77 10.20
CA LEU A 410 4.19 10.98 9.62
C LEU A 410 5.06 11.45 8.46
N ASP A 411 4.46 11.44 7.28
CA ASP A 411 5.09 11.82 6.03
C ASP A 411 4.33 13.00 5.42
N ARG A 412 4.99 14.15 5.33
CA ARG A 412 4.41 15.36 4.74
C ARG A 412 5.19 15.79 3.52
N GLN A 413 4.51 15.87 2.38
CA GLN A 413 5.03 16.45 1.15
C GLN A 413 4.28 17.74 0.81
N THR A 414 5.02 18.77 0.41
CA THR A 414 4.49 19.98 -0.24
C THR A 414 5.16 20.16 -1.59
N VAL A 415 4.37 20.22 -2.65
CA VAL A 415 4.81 20.55 -4.01
C VAL A 415 4.23 21.90 -4.39
N SER A 416 5.09 22.85 -4.74
CA SER A 416 4.69 24.19 -5.20
C SER A 416 5.12 24.35 -6.65
N THR A 417 4.16 24.58 -7.55
CA THR A 417 4.40 24.79 -8.98
C THR A 417 3.94 26.18 -9.39
N ARG A 418 4.85 26.96 -10.00
CA ARG A 418 4.58 28.31 -10.50
C ARG A 418 4.90 28.40 -11.98
N THR A 419 3.99 28.93 -12.79
CA THR A 419 4.23 29.22 -14.21
C THR A 419 4.36 30.73 -14.42
N GLY A 420 5.50 31.17 -14.96
CA GLY A 420 5.84 32.57 -15.18
C GLY A 420 5.73 33.41 -13.90
N GLY A 421 5.15 34.61 -14.02
CA GLY A 421 4.80 35.48 -12.88
C GLY A 421 3.46 35.13 -12.21
N GLY A 422 2.83 34.00 -12.57
CA GLY A 422 1.55 33.58 -12.03
C GLY A 422 1.60 33.18 -10.56
N ALA A 423 0.44 33.05 -9.93
CA ALA A 423 0.34 32.53 -8.58
C ALA A 423 0.68 31.02 -8.54
N PRO A 424 1.38 30.54 -7.51
CA PRO A 424 1.70 29.12 -7.40
C PRO A 424 0.46 28.28 -7.10
N VAL A 425 0.45 27.06 -7.65
CA VAL A 425 -0.39 25.96 -7.18
C VAL A 425 0.42 25.19 -6.15
N VAL A 426 -0.15 24.97 -4.97
CA VAL A 426 0.47 24.25 -3.86
C VAL A 426 -0.33 22.99 -3.58
N GLU A 427 0.28 21.84 -3.80
CA GLU A 427 -0.25 20.52 -3.46
C GLU A 427 0.40 20.08 -2.15
N ARG A 428 -0.41 19.70 -1.15
CA ARG A 428 0.07 19.11 0.09
C ARG A 428 -0.50 17.73 0.26
N VAL A 429 0.36 16.79 0.63
CA VAL A 429 -0.05 15.45 1.05
C VAL A 429 0.55 15.16 2.42
N GLU A 430 -0.28 14.81 3.38
CA GLU A 430 0.13 14.32 4.69
C GLU A 430 -0.40 12.90 4.87
N ARG A 431 0.49 11.98 5.22
CA ARG A 431 0.16 10.60 5.55
C ARG A 431 0.56 10.29 6.97
N ARG A 432 -0.36 9.69 7.71
CA ARG A 432 -0.17 9.31 9.10
C ARG A 432 -0.55 7.85 9.31
N TYR A 433 0.33 7.14 9.99
CA TYR A 433 0.17 5.75 10.38
C TYR A 433 0.34 5.67 11.89
N THR A 434 -0.54 4.95 12.57
CA THR A 434 -0.32 4.60 13.99
C THR A 434 -0.65 3.15 14.21
N LYS A 435 0.12 2.52 15.09
CA LYS A 435 -0.08 1.15 15.56
C LYS A 435 0.09 1.18 17.08
N ASP A 436 -0.92 0.72 17.79
CA ASP A 436 -0.97 0.70 19.25
C ASP A 436 -1.61 -0.62 19.67
N GLY A 437 -0.88 -1.49 20.35
CA GLY A 437 -1.36 -2.82 20.68
C GLY A 437 -0.38 -3.68 21.46
N THR A 438 -0.89 -4.84 21.89
CA THR A 438 -0.15 -5.86 22.62
C THR A 438 -0.32 -7.22 21.94
N LEU A 439 0.76 -7.99 21.87
CA LEU A 439 0.78 -9.41 21.55
C LEU A 439 1.21 -10.17 22.81
N GLY A 440 0.36 -11.05 23.31
CA GLY A 440 0.68 -11.94 24.43
C GLY A 440 0.92 -13.36 23.93
N PHE A 441 1.91 -14.03 24.50
CA PHE A 441 2.28 -15.42 24.21
C PHE A 441 2.64 -16.13 25.52
N HIS A 442 1.64 -16.61 26.25
CA HIS A 442 1.82 -17.19 27.59
C HIS A 442 1.68 -18.71 27.56
N PRO A 443 2.42 -19.47 28.36
CA PRO A 443 2.20 -20.91 28.49
C PRO A 443 0.76 -21.22 28.92
N HIS A 444 0.10 -22.15 28.22
CA HIS A 444 -1.27 -22.54 28.55
C HIS A 444 -1.26 -23.44 29.81
N PRO A 445 -2.03 -23.11 30.86
CA PRO A 445 -1.92 -23.80 32.16
C PRO A 445 -2.41 -25.26 32.16
N GLY A 446 -3.17 -25.67 31.13
CA GLY A 446 -3.81 -26.99 31.07
C GLY A 446 -3.26 -27.94 30.01
N ILE A 447 -2.38 -27.49 29.11
CA ILE A 447 -1.93 -28.28 27.96
C ILE A 447 -0.42 -28.06 27.81
N ASP A 448 0.35 -29.12 28.07
CA ASP A 448 1.81 -29.04 28.05
C ASP A 448 2.34 -28.69 26.66
N GLY A 449 3.25 -27.72 26.57
CA GLY A 449 3.78 -27.19 25.31
C GLY A 449 2.81 -26.35 24.47
N ALA A 450 1.61 -26.05 24.97
CA ALA A 450 0.68 -25.11 24.34
C ALA A 450 0.81 -23.70 24.92
N TYR A 451 0.34 -22.71 24.17
CA TYR A 451 0.41 -21.30 24.55
C TYR A 451 -0.93 -20.60 24.30
N ASP A 452 -1.33 -19.76 25.24
CA ASP A 452 -2.37 -18.75 25.07
C ASP A 452 -1.79 -17.57 24.32
N VAL A 453 -2.19 -17.42 23.06
CA VAL A 453 -1.81 -16.30 22.22
C VAL A 453 -2.93 -15.28 22.23
N THR A 454 -2.64 -14.06 22.68
CA THR A 454 -3.61 -12.96 22.72
C THR A 454 -3.12 -11.80 21.87
N GLY A 455 -4.04 -11.09 21.21
CA GLY A 455 -3.72 -9.92 20.42
C GLY A 455 -4.74 -8.83 20.67
N ASP A 456 -4.27 -7.65 21.04
CA ASP A 456 -5.02 -6.39 21.00
C ASP A 456 -4.29 -5.45 20.05
N LEU A 457 -5.00 -4.87 19.08
CA LEU A 457 -4.36 -4.03 18.09
C LEU A 457 -5.29 -2.97 17.54
N THR A 458 -4.86 -1.71 17.63
CA THR A 458 -5.47 -0.57 16.96
C THR A 458 -4.53 -0.03 15.87
N ILE A 459 -5.07 0.12 14.66
CA ILE A 459 -4.37 0.70 13.51
C ILE A 459 -5.13 1.92 13.01
N LEU A 460 -4.41 3.00 12.73
CA LEU A 460 -4.90 4.15 11.98
C LEU A 460 -4.05 4.36 10.75
N TRP A 461 -4.69 4.36 9.58
CA TRP A 461 -4.16 4.88 8.34
C TRP A 461 -4.92 6.16 7.99
N ARG A 462 -4.21 7.24 7.70
CA ARG A 462 -4.82 8.51 7.29
C ARG A 462 -3.99 9.15 6.19
N GLU A 463 -4.65 9.52 5.09
CA GLU A 463 -4.07 10.37 4.06
C GLU A 463 -4.94 11.61 3.88
N SER A 464 -4.30 12.79 3.92
CA SER A 464 -4.92 14.03 3.48
C SER A 464 -4.16 14.59 2.31
N ALA A 465 -4.87 14.94 1.24
CA ALA A 465 -4.36 15.62 0.08
C ALA A 465 -5.15 16.91 -0.11
N GLU A 466 -4.49 18.04 -0.34
CA GLU A 466 -5.13 19.30 -0.73
C GLU A 466 -4.34 19.99 -1.85
N SER A 467 -5.07 20.64 -2.75
CA SER A 467 -4.51 21.55 -3.75
C SER A 467 -5.05 22.95 -3.55
N ARG A 468 -4.18 23.95 -3.58
CA ARG A 468 -4.52 25.37 -3.42
C ARG A 468 -3.91 26.21 -4.52
N ARG A 469 -4.62 27.25 -4.96
CA ARG A 469 -4.12 28.27 -5.89
C ARG A 469 -4.34 29.65 -5.27
N SER A 470 -3.27 30.43 -5.13
CA SER A 470 -3.34 31.74 -4.45
C SER A 470 -3.95 31.68 -3.04
N GLY A 471 -3.76 30.56 -2.33
CA GLY A 471 -4.37 30.32 -1.01
C GLY A 471 -5.79 29.77 -1.03
N ALA A 472 -6.54 29.95 -2.12
CA ALA A 472 -7.87 29.38 -2.30
C ALA A 472 -7.79 27.87 -2.53
N LEU A 473 -8.72 27.12 -1.92
CA LEU A 473 -8.84 25.68 -2.11
C LEU A 473 -9.30 25.36 -3.53
N VAL A 474 -8.60 24.46 -4.21
CA VAL A 474 -9.02 23.88 -5.49
C VAL A 474 -9.76 22.58 -5.22
N ASP A 475 -9.15 21.70 -4.44
CA ASP A 475 -9.74 20.45 -4.00
C ASP A 475 -9.02 19.94 -2.74
N SER A 476 -9.72 19.10 -1.98
CA SER A 476 -9.09 18.29 -0.93
C SER A 476 -9.78 16.96 -0.77
N ARG A 477 -9.01 15.96 -0.35
CA ARG A 477 -9.48 14.63 0.02
C ARG A 477 -8.83 14.22 1.34
N LEU A 478 -9.64 13.80 2.29
CA LEU A 478 -9.21 13.19 3.54
C LEU A 478 -9.76 11.78 3.59
N GLU A 479 -8.89 10.79 3.65
CA GLU A 479 -9.23 9.40 3.83
C GLU A 479 -8.66 8.91 5.16
N THR A 480 -9.50 8.22 5.93
CA THR A 480 -9.14 7.58 7.18
C THR A 480 -9.62 6.14 7.14
N SER A 481 -8.71 5.18 7.33
CA SER A 481 -9.03 3.77 7.58
C SER A 481 -8.57 3.44 8.99
N TRP A 482 -9.49 2.97 9.82
CA TRP A 482 -9.26 2.62 11.22
C TRP A 482 -9.65 1.17 11.47
N TYR A 483 -8.89 0.51 12.31
CA TYR A 483 -9.11 -0.85 12.75
C TYR A 483 -8.85 -0.96 14.26
N SER A 484 -9.63 -1.77 14.95
CA SER A 484 -9.38 -2.22 16.32
C SER A 484 -9.87 -3.65 16.44
N GLY A 485 -9.03 -4.55 16.94
CA GLY A 485 -9.38 -5.94 17.13
C GLY A 485 -8.73 -6.54 18.36
N GLU A 486 -9.49 -7.38 19.03
CA GLU A 486 -9.03 -8.27 20.09
C GLU A 486 -9.22 -9.70 19.60
N ALA A 487 -8.24 -10.56 19.82
CA ALA A 487 -8.33 -11.98 19.50
C ALA A 487 -7.52 -12.82 20.48
N ALA A 488 -7.92 -14.07 20.67
CA ALA A 488 -7.18 -15.04 21.48
C ALA A 488 -7.30 -16.43 20.87
N TRP A 489 -6.24 -17.23 20.94
CA TRP A 489 -6.27 -18.64 20.53
C TRP A 489 -5.21 -19.48 21.25
N ILE A 490 -5.46 -20.80 21.30
CA ILE A 490 -4.52 -21.76 21.88
C ILE A 490 -3.61 -22.31 20.77
N TYR A 491 -2.33 -21.99 20.84
CA TYR A 491 -1.28 -22.48 19.95
C TYR A 491 -0.61 -23.75 20.52
N GLY A 492 -0.07 -24.60 19.65
CA GLY A 492 0.75 -25.76 20.04
C GLY A 492 -0.03 -27.00 20.53
N GLY A 493 -1.25 -26.84 21.07
CA GLY A 493 -2.06 -27.95 21.60
C GLY A 493 -2.66 -28.90 20.53
N PRO A 494 -3.33 -30.00 20.95
CA PRO A 494 -4.13 -30.86 20.07
C PRO A 494 -5.20 -30.07 19.30
N ARG A 495 -5.53 -30.47 18.07
CA ARG A 495 -6.35 -29.65 17.16
C ARG A 495 -7.73 -29.31 17.72
N GLU A 496 -8.33 -30.27 18.41
CA GLU A 496 -9.63 -30.18 19.07
C GLU A 496 -9.64 -29.26 20.29
N GLU A 497 -8.47 -28.92 20.84
CA GLU A 497 -8.28 -28.01 21.98
C GLU A 497 -7.83 -26.61 21.53
N ARG A 498 -7.65 -26.37 20.22
CA ARG A 498 -7.27 -25.05 19.67
C ARG A 498 -8.47 -24.13 19.51
N HIS A 499 -9.03 -23.73 20.65
CA HIS A 499 -10.12 -22.77 20.72
C HIS A 499 -9.62 -21.38 20.32
N ALA A 500 -10.48 -20.58 19.68
CA ALA A 500 -10.14 -19.24 19.24
C ALA A 500 -11.33 -18.27 19.28
N THR A 501 -11.07 -17.02 19.62
CA THR A 501 -12.06 -15.95 19.67
C THR A 501 -11.52 -14.67 19.04
N ALA A 502 -12.39 -13.83 18.48
CA ALA A 502 -12.05 -12.46 18.10
C ALA A 502 -13.28 -11.53 18.08
N ASP A 503 -13.06 -10.25 18.36
CA ASP A 503 -14.00 -9.14 18.10
C ASP A 503 -13.22 -8.04 17.37
N THR A 504 -13.55 -7.84 16.09
CA THR A 504 -12.85 -6.89 15.22
C THR A 504 -13.81 -5.82 14.74
N ARG A 505 -13.31 -4.59 14.68
CA ARG A 505 -14.04 -3.40 14.25
C ARG A 505 -13.18 -2.64 13.25
N SER A 506 -13.79 -2.22 12.15
CA SER A 506 -13.10 -1.38 11.17
C SER A 506 -14.01 -0.27 10.67
N GLN A 507 -13.40 0.84 10.28
CA GLN A 507 -14.09 2.01 9.77
C GLN A 507 -13.27 2.64 8.65
N ALA A 508 -13.91 2.96 7.52
CA ALA A 508 -13.35 3.85 6.53
C ALA A 508 -14.21 5.11 6.44
N ARG A 509 -13.54 6.26 6.44
CA ARG A 509 -14.18 7.56 6.24
C ARG A 509 -13.44 8.34 5.16
N VAL A 510 -14.16 8.78 4.14
CA VAL A 510 -13.62 9.64 3.08
C VAL A 510 -14.39 10.94 3.04
N VAL A 511 -13.70 12.07 3.09
CA VAL A 511 -14.28 13.40 2.93
C VAL A 511 -13.59 14.09 1.77
N THR A 512 -14.35 14.50 0.77
CA THR A 512 -13.83 15.32 -0.33
C THR A 512 -14.47 16.70 -0.31
N ARG A 513 -13.70 17.72 -0.72
CA ARG A 513 -14.18 19.09 -0.89
C ARG A 513 -13.69 19.63 -2.22
N SER A 514 -14.58 20.28 -2.96
CA SER A 514 -14.29 20.92 -4.25
C SER A 514 -14.17 22.45 -4.11
N ALA A 515 -13.66 23.11 -5.14
CA ALA A 515 -13.45 24.57 -5.17
C ALA A 515 -14.74 25.38 -4.95
N ASP A 516 -15.90 24.83 -5.32
CA ASP A 516 -17.22 25.45 -5.15
C ASP A 516 -17.78 25.32 -3.72
N GLY A 517 -17.04 24.67 -2.81
CA GLY A 517 -17.45 24.40 -1.44
C GLY A 517 -18.24 23.11 -1.27
N THR A 518 -18.57 22.40 -2.36
CA THR A 518 -19.26 21.10 -2.30
C THR A 518 -18.43 20.11 -1.51
N THR A 519 -19.04 19.47 -0.51
CA THR A 519 -18.41 18.45 0.34
C THR A 519 -19.16 17.14 0.18
N SER A 520 -18.45 16.04 -0.06
CA SER A 520 -19.00 14.69 0.00
C SER A 520 -18.36 13.91 1.15
N THR A 521 -19.13 13.04 1.79
CA THR A 521 -18.64 12.19 2.89
C THR A 521 -19.08 10.76 2.64
N TYR A 522 -18.18 9.82 2.91
CA TYR A 522 -18.45 8.39 3.00
C TYR A 522 -18.01 7.94 4.39
N ASP A 523 -18.82 7.16 5.10
CA ASP A 523 -18.45 6.54 6.38
C ASP A 523 -19.08 5.13 6.45
N ARG A 524 -18.26 4.08 6.41
CA ARG A 524 -18.71 2.69 6.59
C ARG A 524 -18.00 2.07 7.78
N ARG A 525 -18.76 1.34 8.59
CA ARG A 525 -18.28 0.63 9.79
C ARG A 525 -18.65 -0.84 9.73
N LEU A 526 -17.67 -1.69 10.00
CA LEU A 526 -17.84 -3.13 10.10
C LEU A 526 -17.55 -3.58 11.54
N ARG A 527 -18.25 -4.62 11.98
CA ARG A 527 -17.88 -5.40 13.17
C ARG A 527 -18.08 -6.88 12.90
N SER A 528 -17.05 -7.66 13.15
CA SER A 528 -17.08 -9.12 13.10
C SER A 528 -16.78 -9.69 14.48
N VAL A 529 -17.49 -10.74 14.86
CA VAL A 529 -17.26 -11.49 16.10
C VAL A 529 -17.17 -12.96 15.74
N ASN A 530 -16.04 -13.59 16.08
CA ASN A 530 -15.78 -15.02 15.87
C ASN A 530 -16.10 -15.50 14.45
N GLY A 531 -15.66 -14.72 13.45
CA GLY A 531 -15.84 -15.07 12.05
C GLY A 531 -17.18 -14.66 11.42
N VAL A 532 -18.04 -13.93 12.13
CA VAL A 532 -19.36 -13.53 11.63
C VAL A 532 -19.56 -12.02 11.73
N PHE A 533 -19.94 -11.37 10.63
CA PHE A 533 -20.29 -9.96 10.63
C PHE A 533 -21.60 -9.70 11.38
N VAL A 534 -21.49 -9.04 12.53
CA VAL A 534 -22.64 -8.65 13.38
C VAL A 534 -23.10 -7.22 13.12
N ALA A 535 -22.30 -6.40 12.43
CA ALA A 535 -22.68 -5.08 11.96
C ALA A 535 -21.95 -4.69 10.67
N ASP A 536 -22.69 -4.09 9.74
CA ASP A 536 -22.19 -3.42 8.54
C ASP A 536 -23.04 -2.18 8.31
N THR A 537 -22.51 -1.00 8.67
CA THR A 537 -23.26 0.25 8.68
C THR A 537 -22.64 1.25 7.73
N LEU A 538 -23.34 1.58 6.65
CA LEU A 538 -22.96 2.63 5.71
C LEU A 538 -23.74 3.93 5.99
N ARG A 539 -23.03 5.03 6.15
CA ARG A 539 -23.57 6.40 6.23
C ARG A 539 -23.09 7.17 4.99
N PRO A 540 -23.98 7.38 4.00
CA PRO A 540 -23.65 8.13 2.79
C PRO A 540 -23.62 9.65 3.02
#